data_AF-A0A9E8EL87-F1
#
_entry.id   AF-A0A9E8EL87-F1
#
_cell.length_a   1.000
_cell.length_b   1.000
_cell.length_c   1.000
_cell.angle_alpha   90.00
_cell.angle_beta   90.00
_cell.angle_gamma   90.00
#
_symmetry.space_group_name_H-M   'P 1'
#
loop_
_entity.id
_entity.type
_entity.pdbx_description
1 polymer ?
#
loop_
_entity_poly.entity_id
_entity_poly.type
_entity_poly.pdbx_seq_one_letter_code
_entity_poly.pdbx_strand_id
1 'polypeptide(L)'
;MSIGKIMSSSITITVLRFVTGALFILASYPKIINPVHFSAVVAEYQLLPESLIPFAAIILPWIELMCGVMLILNVFAQSNALIMMVVLVIFTIGVTNNLLRGIIHDCGCFELLDGWLGFQEEISFSTILRDLFFIGLILPILLYGSNVFFRRR
;
A
#
# COMPACT_ATOMS: atom_id res chain seq x y z
N MET A 1 -1.04 -23.81 20.52
CA MET A 1 -1.78 -23.66 19.24
C MET A 1 -0.84 -22.98 18.26
N SER A 2 -0.31 -23.70 17.27
CA SER A 2 0.80 -23.18 16.44
C SER A 2 0.33 -21.98 15.62
N ILE A 3 1.05 -20.85 15.71
CA ILE A 3 0.74 -19.57 15.06
C ILE A 3 0.42 -19.73 13.56
N GLY A 4 1.11 -20.67 12.88
CA GLY A 4 0.85 -20.98 11.47
C GLY A 4 -0.56 -21.51 11.18
N LYS A 5 -1.19 -22.21 12.14
CA LYS A 5 -2.54 -22.79 11.97
C LYS A 5 -3.65 -21.72 12.07
N ILE A 6 -3.40 -20.65 12.81
CA ILE A 6 -4.32 -19.51 12.95
C ILE A 6 -4.24 -18.62 11.70
N MET A 7 -3.02 -18.35 11.22
CA MET A 7 -2.79 -17.53 10.03
C MET A 7 -3.28 -18.18 8.73
N SER A 8 -3.35 -19.52 8.69
CA SER A 8 -3.85 -20.29 7.56
C SER A 8 -5.39 -20.45 7.54
N SER A 9 -6.12 -19.90 8.51
CA SER A 9 -7.58 -20.06 8.54
C SER A 9 -8.25 -19.26 7.42
N SER A 10 -9.25 -19.86 6.74
CA SER A 10 -9.94 -19.18 5.62
C SER A 10 -10.64 -17.88 6.04
N ILE A 11 -11.07 -17.78 7.31
CA ILE A 11 -11.67 -16.56 7.87
C ILE A 11 -10.60 -15.48 8.03
N THR A 12 -9.44 -15.81 8.60
CA THR A 12 -8.34 -14.85 8.80
C THR A 12 -7.90 -14.24 7.47
N ILE A 13 -7.68 -15.06 6.43
CA ILE A 13 -7.27 -14.58 5.11
C ILE A 13 -8.35 -13.68 4.47
N THR A 14 -9.62 -14.01 4.67
CA THR A 14 -10.73 -13.18 4.17
C THR A 14 -10.75 -11.83 4.87
N VAL A 15 -10.67 -11.80 6.20
CA VAL A 15 -10.62 -10.56 6.98
C VAL A 15 -9.41 -9.70 6.58
N LEU A 16 -8.22 -10.30 6.49
CA LEU A 16 -7.02 -9.59 6.05
C LEU A 16 -7.22 -8.97 4.68
N ARG A 17 -7.73 -9.71 3.69
CA ARG A 17 -7.99 -9.19 2.34
C ARG A 17 -8.95 -8.00 2.33
N PHE A 18 -10.03 -8.06 3.11
CA PHE A 18 -10.96 -6.94 3.21
C PHE A 18 -10.31 -5.72 3.85
N VAL A 19 -9.59 -5.90 4.96
CA VAL A 19 -8.90 -4.82 5.67
C VAL A 19 -7.83 -4.19 4.78
N THR A 20 -6.92 -4.99 4.23
CA THR A 20 -5.84 -4.48 3.38
C THR A 20 -6.39 -3.84 2.11
N GLY A 21 -7.37 -4.46 1.45
CA GLY A 21 -8.00 -3.90 0.25
C GLY A 21 -8.67 -2.55 0.52
N ALA A 22 -9.41 -2.42 1.62
CA ALA A 22 -10.03 -1.15 2.01
C ALA A 22 -8.99 -0.07 2.32
N LEU A 23 -7.92 -0.40 3.05
CA LEU A 23 -6.85 0.53 3.37
C LEU A 23 -6.21 1.12 2.12
N PHE A 24 -5.90 0.30 1.13
CA PHE A 24 -5.30 0.78 -0.12
C PHE A 24 -6.28 1.60 -0.97
N ILE A 25 -7.55 1.24 -1.01
CA ILE A 25 -8.57 2.06 -1.68
C ILE A 25 -8.61 3.45 -1.04
N LEU A 26 -8.67 3.52 0.29
CA LEU A 26 -8.68 4.78 1.02
C LEU A 26 -7.39 5.57 0.81
N ALA A 27 -6.22 4.91 0.77
CA ALA A 27 -4.93 5.56 0.53
C ALA A 27 -4.78 6.08 -0.91
N SER A 28 -5.35 5.40 -1.90
CA SER A 28 -5.25 5.78 -3.31
C SER A 28 -6.17 6.95 -3.70
N TYR A 29 -7.32 7.09 -3.03
CA TYR A 29 -8.32 8.11 -3.34
C TYR A 29 -7.79 9.56 -3.32
N PRO A 30 -7.11 10.05 -2.26
CA PRO A 30 -6.60 11.42 -2.25
C PRO A 30 -5.52 11.65 -3.31
N LYS A 31 -4.69 10.64 -3.58
CA LYS A 31 -3.67 10.68 -4.64
C LYS A 31 -4.28 10.84 -6.04
N ILE A 32 -5.47 10.27 -6.26
CA ILE A 32 -6.22 10.41 -7.53
C ILE A 32 -6.88 11.79 -7.64
N ILE A 33 -7.39 12.35 -6.54
CA ILE A 33 -8.03 13.67 -6.54
C ILE A 33 -7.01 14.77 -6.80
N ASN A 34 -5.82 14.69 -6.19
CA ASN A 34 -4.79 15.69 -6.33
C ASN A 34 -3.46 15.09 -6.81
N PRO A 35 -3.38 14.68 -8.09
CA PRO A 35 -2.16 14.09 -8.65
C PRO A 35 -1.01 15.09 -8.71
N VAL A 36 -1.30 16.40 -8.73
CA VAL A 36 -0.27 17.46 -8.69
C VAL A 36 0.43 17.45 -7.33
N HIS A 37 -0.32 17.41 -6.23
CA HIS A 37 0.26 17.28 -4.89
C HIS A 37 1.05 15.98 -4.75
N PHE A 38 0.46 14.85 -5.18
CA PHE A 38 1.14 13.57 -5.11
C PHE A 38 2.41 13.53 -5.98
N SER A 39 2.45 14.23 -7.11
CA SER A 39 3.67 14.35 -7.93
C SER A 39 4.79 15.10 -7.21
N ALA A 40 4.46 16.12 -6.40
CA ALA A 40 5.45 16.82 -5.58
C ALA A 40 6.01 15.88 -4.49
N VAL A 41 5.13 15.13 -3.81
CA VAL A 41 5.55 14.09 -2.85
C VAL A 41 6.46 13.04 -3.51
N VAL A 42 6.12 12.58 -4.72
CA VAL A 42 6.95 11.63 -5.47
C VAL A 42 8.30 12.22 -5.87
N ALA A 43 8.35 13.52 -6.19
CA ALA A 43 9.59 14.22 -6.51
C ALA A 43 10.55 14.28 -5.31
N GLU A 44 10.02 14.48 -4.11
CA GLU A 44 10.83 14.52 -2.87
C GLU A 44 11.54 13.19 -2.62
N TYR A 45 10.98 12.04 -3.03
CA TYR A 45 11.65 10.74 -2.91
C TYR A 45 12.93 10.62 -3.74
N GLN A 46 13.11 11.46 -4.77
CA GLN A 46 14.29 11.47 -5.65
C GLN A 46 14.67 10.08 -6.20
N LEU A 47 13.68 9.19 -6.37
CA LEU A 47 13.84 7.83 -6.88
C LEU A 47 13.70 7.75 -8.41
N LEU A 48 12.96 8.69 -8.99
CA LEU A 48 12.57 8.71 -10.40
C LEU A 48 13.13 9.98 -11.07
N PRO A 49 13.49 9.92 -12.36
CA PRO A 49 13.82 11.12 -13.12
C PRO A 49 12.58 12.01 -13.29
N GLU A 50 12.79 13.32 -13.36
CA GLU A 50 11.71 14.33 -13.41
C GLU A 50 10.66 14.06 -14.49
N SER A 51 11.08 13.53 -15.64
CA SER A 51 10.18 13.18 -16.75
C SER A 51 9.21 12.04 -16.43
N LEU A 52 9.52 11.16 -15.47
CA LEU A 52 8.69 10.01 -15.10
C LEU A 52 7.76 10.29 -13.91
N ILE A 53 8.01 11.35 -13.15
CA ILE A 53 7.24 11.69 -11.95
C ILE A 53 5.74 11.86 -12.25
N PRO A 54 5.30 12.61 -13.28
CA PRO A 54 3.88 12.78 -13.56
C PRO A 54 3.19 11.46 -13.95
N PHE A 55 3.90 10.58 -14.67
CA PHE A 55 3.37 9.27 -15.04
C PHE A 55 3.21 8.37 -13.82
N ALA A 56 4.21 8.34 -12.92
CA ALA A 56 4.14 7.58 -11.68
C ALA A 56 3.00 8.11 -10.78
N ALA A 57 2.85 9.43 -10.67
CA ALA A 57 1.81 10.07 -9.87
C ALA A 57 0.39 9.74 -10.35
N ILE A 58 0.21 9.49 -11.64
CA ILE A 58 -1.09 9.07 -12.19
C ILE A 58 -1.25 7.55 -12.08
N ILE A 59 -0.27 6.77 -12.54
CA ILE A 59 -0.42 5.32 -12.72
C ILE A 59 -0.44 4.58 -11.38
N LEU A 60 0.42 4.96 -10.42
CA LEU A 60 0.54 4.23 -9.15
C LEU A 60 -0.78 4.22 -8.35
N PRO A 61 -1.48 5.36 -8.15
CA PRO A 61 -2.75 5.36 -7.42
C PRO A 61 -3.83 4.50 -8.09
N TRP A 62 -3.89 4.47 -9.42
CA TRP A 62 -4.83 3.58 -10.13
C TRP A 62 -4.50 2.11 -9.92
N ILE A 63 -3.22 1.73 -9.92
CA ILE A 63 -2.79 0.36 -9.60
C ILE A 63 -3.19 0.00 -8.16
N GLU A 64 -2.94 0.88 -7.20
CA GLU A 64 -3.33 0.69 -5.80
C GLU A 64 -4.84 0.50 -5.66
N LEU A 65 -5.64 1.35 -6.31
CA LEU A 65 -7.10 1.27 -6.29
C LEU A 65 -7.60 -0.05 -6.87
N MET A 66 -7.12 -0.43 -8.07
CA MET A 66 -7.55 -1.66 -8.74
C MET A 66 -7.16 -2.90 -7.94
N CYS A 67 -5.92 -2.96 -7.44
CA CYS A 67 -5.45 -4.07 -6.61
C CYS A 67 -6.25 -4.17 -5.31
N GLY A 68 -6.60 -3.03 -4.69
CA GLY A 68 -7.42 -2.98 -3.48
C GLY A 68 -8.83 -3.52 -3.70
N VAL A 69 -9.48 -3.12 -4.81
CA VAL A 69 -10.80 -3.62 -5.21
C VAL A 69 -10.74 -5.12 -5.51
N MET A 70 -9.76 -5.57 -6.30
CA MET A 70 -9.61 -6.98 -6.63
C MET A 70 -9.32 -7.86 -5.40
N LEU A 71 -8.55 -7.33 -4.43
CA LEU A 71 -8.31 -8.00 -3.14
C LEU A 71 -9.61 -8.19 -2.36
N ILE A 72 -10.50 -7.21 -2.33
CA ILE A 72 -11.84 -7.33 -1.70
C ILE A 72 -12.68 -8.38 -2.44
N LEU A 73 -12.73 -8.31 -3.77
CA LEU A 73 -13.53 -9.21 -4.62
C LEU A 73 -12.98 -10.64 -4.73
N ASN A 74 -11.81 -10.94 -4.16
CA ASN A 74 -11.12 -12.23 -4.26
C ASN A 74 -10.68 -12.63 -5.68
N VAL A 75 -10.45 -11.63 -6.53
CA VAL A 75 -9.99 -11.84 -7.89
C VAL A 75 -8.46 -11.77 -7.89
N PHE A 76 -7.79 -12.85 -8.28
CA PHE A 76 -6.31 -12.95 -8.28
C PHE A 76 -5.65 -12.43 -6.99
N ALA A 77 -6.18 -12.81 -5.82
CA ALA A 77 -5.78 -12.26 -4.53
C ALA A 77 -4.27 -12.35 -4.26
N GLN A 78 -3.62 -13.45 -4.67
CA GLN A 78 -2.16 -13.59 -4.51
C GLN A 78 -1.37 -12.63 -5.40
N SER A 79 -1.78 -12.49 -6.68
CA SER A 79 -1.11 -11.58 -7.62
C SER A 79 -1.27 -10.13 -7.21
N ASN A 80 -2.48 -9.73 -6.78
CA ASN A 80 -2.72 -8.38 -6.29
C ASN A 80 -1.99 -8.11 -4.97
N ALA A 81 -1.92 -9.08 -4.05
CA ALA A 81 -1.10 -8.97 -2.84
C ALA A 81 0.39 -8.78 -3.16
N LEU A 82 0.92 -9.48 -4.18
CA LEU A 82 2.30 -9.31 -4.62
C LEU A 82 2.56 -7.90 -5.16
N ILE A 83 1.70 -7.41 -6.04
CA ILE A 83 1.83 -6.06 -6.61
C ILE A 83 1.83 -5.01 -5.48
N MET A 84 0.89 -5.13 -4.55
CA MET A 84 0.79 -4.20 -3.41
C MET A 84 2.02 -4.27 -2.50
N MET A 85 2.55 -5.46 -2.26
CA MET A 85 3.77 -5.62 -1.48
C MET A 85 4.97 -4.95 -2.17
N VAL A 86 5.11 -5.11 -3.49
CA VAL A 86 6.18 -4.46 -4.26
C VAL A 86 6.07 -2.94 -4.21
N VAL A 87 4.87 -2.40 -4.45
CA VAL A 87 4.62 -0.96 -4.38
C VAL A 87 4.98 -0.42 -3.00
N LEU A 88 4.51 -1.10 -1.94
CA LEU A 88 4.75 -0.67 -0.57
C LEU A 88 6.24 -0.71 -0.20
N VAL A 89 6.98 -1.75 -0.62
CA VAL A 89 8.44 -1.83 -0.44
C VAL A 89 9.16 -0.67 -1.15
N ILE A 90 8.77 -0.33 -2.37
CA ILE A 90 9.36 0.80 -3.10
C ILE A 90 9.15 2.11 -2.35
N PHE A 91 7.93 2.36 -1.84
CA PHE A 91 7.64 3.54 -1.02
C PHE A 91 8.46 3.55 0.27
N THR A 92 8.54 2.41 0.99
CA THR A 92 9.33 2.32 2.22
C THR A 92 10.82 2.60 1.98
N ILE A 93 11.37 2.18 0.84
CA ILE A 93 12.75 2.51 0.43
C ILE A 93 12.89 4.03 0.23
N GLY A 94 11.94 4.67 -0.46
CA GLY A 94 11.92 6.12 -0.65
C GLY A 94 11.87 6.90 0.67
N VAL A 95 10.93 6.52 1.54
CA VAL A 95 10.77 7.08 2.89
C VAL A 95 12.06 6.93 3.70
N THR A 96 12.66 5.74 3.69
CA THR A 96 13.92 5.47 4.43
C THR A 96 15.07 6.30 3.88
N ASN A 97 15.22 6.41 2.55
CA ASN A 97 16.25 7.21 1.91
C ASN A 97 16.13 8.70 2.29
N ASN A 98 14.90 9.23 2.31
CA ASN A 98 14.65 10.62 2.70
C ASN A 98 14.92 10.87 4.19
N LEU A 99 14.54 9.93 5.06
CA LEU A 99 14.85 10.01 6.48
C LEU A 99 16.36 9.98 6.74
N LEU A 100 17.13 9.15 6.01
CA LEU A 100 18.59 9.12 6.09
C LEU A 100 19.25 10.42 5.61
N ARG A 101 18.60 11.15 4.69
CA ARG A 101 19.03 12.47 4.21
C ARG A 101 18.54 13.63 5.09
N GLY A 102 17.67 13.36 6.08
CA GLY A 102 17.05 14.38 6.93
C GLY A 102 15.97 15.20 6.23
N ILE A 103 15.39 14.71 5.12
CA ILE A 103 14.34 15.39 4.35
C ILE A 103 12.98 14.95 4.90
N ILE A 104 12.34 15.83 5.68
CA ILE A 104 11.02 15.59 6.28
C ILE A 104 9.97 16.29 5.41
N HIS A 105 8.98 15.53 4.94
CA HIS A 105 7.86 15.99 4.11
C HIS A 105 6.67 15.04 4.32
N ASP A 106 5.52 15.42 3.77
CA ASP A 106 4.29 14.64 3.85
C ASP A 106 4.41 13.28 3.15
N CYS A 107 3.96 12.22 3.82
CA CYS A 107 4.01 10.87 3.27
C CYS A 107 3.03 10.67 2.10
N GLY A 108 1.94 11.45 2.04
CA GLY A 108 0.91 11.39 0.97
C GLY A 108 0.04 10.13 0.99
N CYS A 109 0.21 9.24 1.98
CA CYS A 109 -0.51 7.95 2.05
C CYS A 109 -1.91 8.05 2.70
N PHE A 110 -2.15 9.00 3.61
CA PHE A 110 -3.40 9.09 4.37
C PHE A 110 -3.97 10.52 4.44
N GLU A 111 -3.78 11.33 3.40
CA GLU A 111 -4.30 12.71 3.33
C GLU A 111 -5.82 12.83 3.58
N LEU A 112 -6.59 11.78 3.26
CA LEU A 112 -8.00 11.71 3.63
C LEU A 112 -8.23 11.67 5.15
N LEU A 113 -7.44 10.89 5.91
CA LEU A 113 -7.54 10.87 7.36
C LEU A 113 -6.98 12.17 7.95
N ASP A 114 -5.97 12.77 7.33
CA ASP A 114 -5.39 14.05 7.73
C ASP A 114 -6.44 15.18 7.66
N GLY A 115 -7.24 15.22 6.58
CA GLY A 115 -8.32 16.19 6.42
C GLY A 115 -9.54 15.99 7.36
N TRP A 116 -9.79 14.76 7.82
CA TRP A 116 -10.93 14.44 8.69
C TRP A 116 -10.59 14.41 10.20
N LEU A 117 -9.35 14.07 10.57
CA LEU A 117 -8.90 13.91 11.96
C LEU A 117 -7.77 14.88 12.35
N GLY A 118 -7.18 15.62 11.41
CA GLY A 118 -6.14 16.62 11.69
C GLY A 118 -4.77 16.03 12.04
N PHE A 119 -4.52 14.75 11.74
CA PHE A 119 -3.18 14.18 11.82
C PHE A 119 -2.38 14.67 10.61
N GLN A 120 -1.23 15.32 10.79
CA GLN A 120 -0.28 15.52 9.70
C GLN A 120 0.76 14.41 9.80
N GLU A 121 0.73 13.45 8.87
CA GLU A 121 1.72 12.38 8.83
C GLU A 121 2.95 12.80 8.02
N GLU A 122 3.84 13.52 8.70
CA GLU A 122 5.21 13.70 8.24
C GLU A 122 5.97 12.37 8.26
N ILE A 123 6.88 12.20 7.30
CA ILE A 123 7.75 11.02 7.23
C ILE A 123 8.59 10.92 8.51
N SER A 124 8.39 9.83 9.24
CA SER A 124 9.04 9.52 10.52
C SER A 124 9.32 8.03 10.64
N PHE A 125 10.02 7.62 11.71
CA PHE A 125 10.21 6.20 12.03
C PHE A 125 8.89 5.45 12.22
N SER A 126 7.84 6.15 12.64
CA SER A 126 6.47 5.59 12.73
C SER A 126 5.95 5.13 11.36
N THR A 127 6.26 5.88 10.30
CA THR A 127 5.88 5.55 8.92
C THR A 127 6.48 4.21 8.49
N ILE A 128 7.76 3.97 8.80
CA ILE A 128 8.44 2.71 8.51
C ILE A 128 7.80 1.56 9.31
N LEU A 129 7.49 1.76 10.60
CA LEU A 129 6.85 0.74 11.43
C LEU A 129 5.47 0.35 10.87
N ARG A 130 4.68 1.34 10.45
CA ARG A 130 3.38 1.15 9.82
C ARG A 130 3.49 0.39 8.50
N ASP A 131 4.45 0.76 7.66
CA ASP A 131 4.69 0.07 6.39
C ASP A 131 5.09 -1.40 6.64
N LEU A 132 6.00 -1.67 7.59
CA LEU A 132 6.36 -3.03 8.00
C LEU A 132 5.14 -3.81 8.52
N PHE A 133 4.26 -3.16 9.26
CA PHE A 133 3.01 -3.76 9.71
C PHE A 133 2.11 -4.13 8.52
N PHE A 134 1.96 -3.26 7.52
CA PHE A 134 1.20 -3.57 6.30
C PHE A 134 1.84 -4.69 5.48
N ILE A 135 3.16 -4.75 5.35
CA ILE A 135 3.86 -5.91 4.75
C ILE A 135 3.48 -7.19 5.51
N GLY A 136 3.48 -7.14 6.84
CA GLY A 136 3.07 -8.25 7.71
C GLY A 136 1.61 -8.68 7.51
N LEU A 137 0.70 -7.77 7.17
CA LEU A 137 -0.70 -8.09 6.85
C LEU A 137 -0.86 -8.70 5.44
N ILE A 138 -0.04 -8.27 4.48
CA ILE A 138 -0.10 -8.75 3.09
C ILE A 138 0.55 -10.14 2.96
N LEU A 139 1.61 -10.43 3.73
CA LEU A 139 2.37 -11.68 3.65
C LEU A 139 1.52 -12.96 3.75
N PRO A 140 0.56 -13.10 4.69
CA PRO A 140 -0.29 -14.28 4.78
C PRO A 140 -1.26 -14.40 3.59
N ILE A 141 -1.70 -13.27 3.03
CA ILE A 141 -2.54 -13.25 1.82
C ILE A 141 -1.73 -13.76 0.62
N LEU A 142 -0.46 -13.34 0.52
CA LEU A 142 0.43 -13.78 -0.54
C LEU A 142 0.72 -15.29 -0.45
N LEU A 143 1.05 -15.79 0.75
CA LEU A 143 1.44 -17.19 0.95
C LEU A 143 0.26 -18.17 0.92
N TYR A 144 -0.88 -17.79 1.48
CA TYR A 144 -2.02 -18.69 1.70
C TYR A 144 -3.30 -18.29 0.94
N GLY A 145 -3.27 -17.19 0.17
CA GLY A 145 -4.43 -16.71 -0.58
C GLY A 145 -4.96 -17.75 -1.56
N SER A 146 -6.16 -18.28 -1.32
CA SER A 146 -6.80 -19.17 -2.29
C SER A 146 -7.43 -18.34 -3.41
N ASN A 147 -6.86 -18.39 -4.62
CA ASN A 147 -7.51 -17.78 -5.79
C ASN A 147 -8.82 -18.53 -6.07
N VAL A 148 -9.94 -17.81 -6.17
CA VAL A 148 -11.25 -18.39 -6.57
C VAL A 148 -11.12 -19.17 -7.88
N PHE A 149 -10.23 -18.74 -8.77
CA PHE A 149 -10.06 -19.30 -10.09
C PHE A 149 -9.20 -20.59 -10.15
N PHE A 150 -8.19 -20.74 -9.30
CA PHE A 150 -7.30 -21.91 -9.32
C PHE A 150 -7.77 -23.10 -8.48
N ARG A 151 -8.86 -22.94 -7.70
CA ARG A 151 -9.44 -24.01 -6.87
C ARG A 151 -10.38 -24.96 -7.65
N ARG A 152 -10.39 -24.89 -8.99
CA ARG A 152 -11.03 -25.90 -9.86
C ARG A 152 -9.98 -26.61 -10.73
N ARG A 153 -9.29 -27.59 -10.15
CA ARG A 153 -8.90 -28.83 -10.82
C ARG A 153 -8.60 -29.89 -9.77
#